data_AF-A0A833HM23-F1
#
_entry.id   AF-A0A833HM23-F1
#
_cell.length_a   1.000
_cell.length_b   1.000
_cell.length_c   1.000
_cell.angle_alpha   90.00
_cell.angle_beta   90.00
_cell.angle_gamma   90.00
#
_symmetry.space_group_name_H-M   'P 1'
#
loop_
_entity.id
_entity.type
_entity.pdbx_description
1 polymer ?
#
loop_
_entity_poly.entity_id
_entity_poly.type
_entity_poly.pdbx_seq_one_letter_code
_entity_poly.pdbx_strand_id
1 'polypeptide(L)'
;MIKSNKTKRVNLRVTEKEYQKIVGKAKKANLSTSRYVSLSALDKEIIFFDDIKRMNHELSKIGNNLNQLTVLAHQGKIKEVNLTKTREAFSGLWDELCKLVKRKG
;
A
#
# COMPACT_ATOMS: atom_id res chain seq x y z
N MET A 1 15.50 7.04 4.56
CA MET A 1 15.78 5.63 4.96
C MET A 1 17.19 5.27 4.50
N ILE A 2 18.07 4.90 5.43
CA ILE A 2 19.42 4.44 5.08
C ILE A 2 19.30 3.03 4.50
N LYS A 3 19.70 2.84 3.24
CA LYS A 3 19.78 1.53 2.58
C LYS A 3 20.98 0.80 3.17
N SER A 4 20.77 -0.14 4.09
CA SER A 4 21.85 -1.00 4.59
C SER A 4 22.30 -1.97 3.49
N ASN A 5 23.57 -1.93 3.11
CA ASN A 5 24.13 -2.86 2.14
C ASN A 5 24.13 -4.29 2.72
N LYS A 6 23.47 -5.23 2.02
CA LYS A 6 23.48 -6.65 2.39
C LYS A 6 24.78 -7.29 1.88
N THR A 7 25.73 -7.56 2.79
CA THR A 7 27.07 -8.09 2.43
C THR A 7 27.21 -9.60 2.61
N LYS A 8 26.28 -10.25 3.32
CA LYS A 8 26.30 -11.70 3.58
C LYS A 8 25.27 -12.44 2.71
N ARG A 9 25.63 -13.63 2.24
CA ARG A 9 24.75 -14.53 1.48
C ARG A 9 24.34 -15.70 2.36
N VAL A 10 23.06 -16.09 2.28
CA VAL A 10 22.54 -17.31 2.90
C VAL A 10 22.09 -18.22 1.75
N ASN A 11 22.72 -19.38 1.62
CA ASN A 11 22.37 -20.37 0.60
C ASN A 11 21.48 -21.44 1.23
N LEU A 12 20.35 -21.75 0.60
CA LEU A 12 19.41 -22.77 1.05
C LEU A 12 19.16 -23.76 -0.09
N ARG A 13 19.30 -25.05 0.20
CA ARG A 13 18.84 -26.11 -0.71
C ARG A 13 17.39 -26.43 -0.39
N VAL A 14 16.57 -26.47 -1.43
CA VAL A 14 15.14 -26.79 -1.34
C VAL A 14 14.78 -27.72 -2.49
N THR A 15 13.76 -28.54 -2.29
CA THR A 15 13.10 -29.28 -3.37
C THR A 15 12.32 -28.32 -4.28
N GLU A 16 12.00 -28.77 -5.50
CA GLU A 16 11.17 -27.98 -6.42
C GLU A 16 9.81 -27.60 -5.80
N LYS A 17 9.19 -28.54 -5.08
CA LYS A 17 7.91 -28.31 -4.39
C LYS A 17 8.01 -27.23 -3.32
N GLU A 18 9.10 -27.19 -2.57
CA GLU A 18 9.36 -26.15 -1.56
C GLU A 18 9.65 -24.80 -2.21
N TYR A 19 10.45 -24.78 -3.29
CA TYR A 19 10.73 -23.57 -4.05
C TYR A 19 9.44 -22.90 -4.54
N GLN A 20 8.55 -23.66 -5.18
CA GLN A 20 7.28 -23.13 -5.67
C GLN A 20 6.39 -22.61 -4.54
N LYS A 21 6.36 -23.29 -3.39
CA LYS A 21 5.65 -22.78 -2.20
C LYS A 21 6.22 -21.46 -1.71
N ILE A 22 7.55 -21.32 -1.63
CA ILE A 22 8.20 -20.08 -1.17
C ILE A 22 7.90 -18.94 -2.15
N VAL A 23 8.04 -19.17 -3.46
CA VAL A 23 7.73 -18.17 -4.49
C VAL A 23 6.26 -17.77 -4.44
N GLY A 24 5.35 -18.73 -4.28
CA GLY A 24 3.92 -18.46 -4.13
C GLY A 24 3.60 -17.59 -2.91
N LYS A 25 4.20 -17.89 -1.76
CA LYS A 25 4.04 -17.07 -0.55
C LYS A 25 4.64 -15.68 -0.71
N ALA A 26 5.81 -15.55 -1.35
CA ALA A 26 6.44 -14.27 -1.64
C ALA A 26 5.57 -13.41 -2.57
N LYS A 27 5.01 -13.99 -3.63
CA LYS A 27 4.06 -13.32 -4.53
C LYS A 27 2.82 -12.82 -3.80
N LYS A 28 2.20 -13.67 -2.97
CA LYS A 28 1.04 -13.30 -2.14
C LYS A 28 1.36 -12.17 -1.17
N ALA A 29 2.58 -12.09 -0.66
CA ALA A 29 3.04 -11.00 0.19
C ALA A 29 3.47 -9.74 -0.58
N ASN A 30 3.45 -9.77 -1.92
CA ASN A 30 4.00 -8.73 -2.80
C ASN A 30 5.47 -8.39 -2.49
N LEU A 31 6.27 -9.43 -2.23
CA LEU A 31 7.70 -9.32 -1.93
C LEU A 31 8.54 -10.14 -2.92
N SER A 32 9.80 -9.77 -3.11
CA SER A 32 10.76 -10.65 -3.76
C SER A 32 11.03 -11.88 -2.88
N THR A 33 11.35 -13.02 -3.49
CA THR A 33 11.65 -14.28 -2.78
C THR A 33 12.70 -14.07 -1.69
N SER A 34 13.79 -13.35 -2.00
CA SER A 34 14.86 -13.05 -1.02
C SER A 34 14.35 -12.21 0.15
N ARG A 35 13.51 -11.19 -0.11
CA ARG A 35 12.95 -10.34 0.94
C ARG A 35 11.96 -11.09 1.82
N TYR A 36 11.09 -11.90 1.21
CA TYR A 36 10.15 -12.77 1.91
C TYR A 36 10.88 -13.71 2.87
N VAL A 37 11.85 -14.49 2.37
CA VAL A 37 12.64 -15.42 3.19
C VAL A 37 13.40 -14.69 4.30
N SER A 38 13.99 -13.52 3.99
CA SER A 38 14.69 -12.71 5.00
C SER A 38 13.76 -12.26 6.14
N LEU A 39 12.51 -11.89 5.83
CA LEU A 39 11.56 -11.45 6.86
C LEU A 39 11.01 -12.63 7.66
N SER A 40 10.65 -13.72 6.97
CA SER A 40 10.16 -14.94 7.59
C SER A 40 11.18 -15.57 8.53
N ALA A 41 12.48 -15.55 8.18
CA ALA A 41 13.54 -16.08 9.03
C ALA A 41 13.90 -15.19 10.23
N LEU A 42 13.41 -13.94 10.27
CA LEU A 42 13.65 -12.98 11.36
C LEU A 42 12.41 -12.80 12.24
N ASP A 43 11.41 -13.67 12.11
CA ASP A 43 10.09 -13.56 12.75
C ASP A 43 9.45 -12.17 12.58
N LYS A 44 9.80 -11.47 11.48
CA LYS A 44 9.19 -10.19 11.17
C LYS A 44 7.83 -10.45 10.56
N GLU A 45 6.79 -9.91 11.18
CA GLU A 45 5.43 -10.04 10.69
C GLU A 45 5.33 -9.53 9.24
N ILE A 46 4.88 -10.41 8.34
CA ILE A 46 4.68 -10.08 6.93
C ILE A 46 3.22 -9.72 6.75
N ILE A 47 2.93 -8.42 6.77
CA ILE A 47 1.58 -7.90 6.58
C ILE A 47 1.41 -7.49 5.11
N PHE A 48 0.51 -8.20 4.42
CA PHE A 48 0.04 -7.82 3.10
C PHE A 48 -1.42 -7.39 3.19
N PHE A 49 -1.73 -6.21 2.68
CA PHE A 49 -3.10 -5.70 2.56
C PHE A 49 -3.45 -5.64 1.08
N ASP A 50 -4.23 -6.60 0.59
CA ASP A 50 -4.70 -6.60 -0.80
C ASP A 50 -5.62 -5.39 -1.06
N ASP A 51 -6.41 -5.02 -0.05
CA ASP A 51 -7.36 -3.90 -0.07
C ASP A 51 -6.71 -2.52 -0.23
N ILE A 52 -5.40 -2.37 0.03
CA ILE A 52 -4.68 -1.09 -0.15
C ILE A 52 -4.72 -0.62 -1.61
N LYS A 53 -4.76 -1.53 -2.59
CA LYS A 53 -4.89 -1.13 -3.99
C LYS A 53 -6.19 -0.38 -4.27
N ARG A 54 -7.30 -0.84 -3.69
CA ARG A 54 -8.60 -0.18 -3.82
C ARG A 54 -8.58 1.19 -3.15
N MET A 55 -7.98 1.29 -1.97
CA MET A 55 -7.82 2.56 -1.28
C MET A 55 -6.97 3.57 -2.06
N ASN A 56 -5.87 3.13 -2.68
CA ASN A 56 -5.06 3.99 -3.55
C ASN A 56 -5.88 4.55 -4.73
N HIS A 57 -6.77 3.75 -5.31
CA HIS A 57 -7.65 4.18 -6.39
C HIS A 57 -8.66 5.24 -5.91
N GLU A 58 -9.30 5.05 -4.76
CA GLU A 58 -10.21 6.03 -4.18
C GLU A 58 -9.48 7.33 -3.79
N LEU A 59 -8.27 7.24 -3.22
CA LEU A 59 -7.44 8.41 -2.95
C LEU A 59 -7.09 9.19 -4.23
N SER A 60 -6.81 8.47 -5.33
CA SER A 60 -6.56 9.09 -6.63
C SER A 60 -7.78 9.84 -7.17
N LYS A 61 -8.99 9.31 -6.97
CA LYS A 61 -10.24 10.02 -7.32
C LYS A 61 -10.43 11.29 -6.49
N ILE A 62 -10.16 11.24 -5.19
CA ILE A 62 -10.22 12.42 -4.32
C ILE A 62 -9.24 13.49 -4.81
N GLY A 63 -8.01 13.11 -5.15
CA GLY A 63 -7.01 14.01 -5.73
C GLY A 63 -7.45 14.62 -7.06
N ASN A 64 -8.05 13.82 -7.95
CA ASN A 64 -8.59 14.33 -9.22
C ASN A 64 -9.72 15.34 -9.01
N ASN A 65 -10.65 15.07 -8.09
CA ASN A 65 -11.73 16.01 -7.76
C ASN A 65 -11.19 17.32 -7.20
N LEU A 66 -10.19 17.26 -6.32
CA LEU A 66 -9.52 18.45 -5.78
C LEU A 66 -8.85 19.24 -6.90
N ASN A 67 -8.12 18.56 -7.80
CA ASN A 67 -7.45 19.20 -8.93
C ASN A 67 -8.45 19.91 -9.88
N GLN A 68 -9.59 19.27 -10.16
CA GLN A 68 -10.65 19.89 -10.97
C GLN A 68 -11.19 21.17 -10.32
N LEU A 69 -11.44 21.15 -9.01
CA LEU A 69 -11.89 22.33 -8.28
C LEU A 69 -10.85 23.46 -8.32
N THR A 70 -9.56 23.13 -8.15
CA THR A 70 -8.47 24.11 -8.25
C THR A 70 -8.39 24.73 -9.64
N VAL A 71 -8.51 23.92 -10.70
CA VAL A 71 -8.52 24.42 -12.09
C VAL A 71 -9.70 25.35 -12.33
N LEU A 72 -10.91 24.98 -11.89
CA LEU A 72 -12.10 25.83 -12.04
C LEU A 72 -11.97 27.16 -11.29
N ALA A 73 -11.42 27.14 -10.08
CA ALA A 73 -11.17 28.35 -9.29
C ALA A 73 -10.13 29.24 -9.96
N HIS A 74 -9.01 28.66 -10.41
CA HIS A 74 -7.97 29.38 -11.12
C HIS A 74 -8.47 30.03 -12.42
N GLN A 75 -9.36 29.34 -13.14
CA GLN A 75 -10.01 29.88 -14.35
C GLN A 75 -11.08 30.94 -14.05
N GLY A 76 -11.35 31.27 -12.78
CA GLY A 76 -12.41 32.21 -12.38
C GLY A 76 -13.83 31.70 -12.63
N LYS A 77 -14.00 30.41 -12.97
CA LYS A 77 -15.31 29.79 -13.27
C LYS A 77 -16.14 29.55 -12.02
N ILE A 78 -15.50 29.42 -10.87
CA ILE A 78 -16.16 29.35 -9.57
C ILE A 78 -15.59 30.45 -8.66
N LYS A 79 -16.46 31.11 -7.90
CA LYS A 79 -16.08 32.16 -6.94
C LYS A 79 -15.72 31.60 -5.57
N GLU A 80 -16.25 30.42 -5.25
CA GLU A 80 -16.05 29.75 -3.98
C GLU A 80 -15.84 28.25 -4.23
N VAL A 81 -14.87 27.66 -3.53
CA VAL A 81 -14.56 26.23 -3.64
C VAL A 81 -15.29 25.48 -2.53
N ASN A 82 -16.28 24.68 -2.91
CA ASN A 82 -16.94 23.77 -1.97
C ASN A 82 -16.17 22.45 -1.87
N LEU A 83 -15.54 22.20 -0.72
CA LEU A 83 -14.76 20.99 -0.45
C LEU A 83 -15.51 19.93 0.36
N THR A 84 -16.79 20.14 0.68
CA THR A 84 -17.56 19.26 1.59
C THR A 84 -17.51 17.81 1.12
N LYS A 85 -17.81 17.54 -0.16
CA LYS A 85 -17.78 16.19 -0.72
C LYS A 85 -16.38 15.56 -0.72
N THR A 86 -15.34 16.35 -1.00
CA THR A 86 -13.95 15.90 -0.99
C THR A 86 -13.53 15.51 0.44
N ARG A 87 -13.93 16.32 1.43
CA ARG A 87 -13.70 16.05 2.85
C ARG A 87 -14.43 14.78 3.31
N GLU A 88 -15.70 14.62 2.95
CA GLU A 88 -16.49 13.43 3.30
C GLU A 88 -15.88 12.14 2.73
N ALA A 89 -15.51 12.15 1.44
CA ALA A 89 -14.86 11.02 0.79
C ALA A 89 -13.50 10.69 1.45
N PHE A 90 -12.71 11.70 1.80
CA PHE A 90 -11.44 11.51 2.50
C PHE A 90 -11.62 10.95 3.91
N SER A 91 -12.58 11.46 4.68
CA SER A 91 -12.91 10.92 6.00
C SER A 91 -13.33 9.46 5.93
N GLY A 92 -14.16 9.08 4.96
CA GLY A 92 -14.55 7.68 4.76
C GLY A 92 -13.36 6.77 4.46
N LEU A 93 -12.44 7.22 3.60
CA LEU A 93 -11.20 6.49 3.30
C LEU A 93 -10.28 6.37 4.53
N TRP A 94 -10.21 7.41 5.35
CA TRP A 94 -9.46 7.40 6.60
C TRP A 94 -10.02 6.41 7.62
N ASP A 95 -11.34 6.31 7.74
CA ASP A 95 -11.99 5.34 8.62
C ASP A 95 -11.74 3.89 8.18
N GLU A 96 -11.75 3.63 6.86
CA GLU A 96 -11.41 2.33 6.30
C GLU A 96 -9.95 1.96 6.59
N LEU A 97 -9.02 2.92 6.47
CA LEU A 97 -7.61 2.74 6.85
C LEU A 97 -7.47 2.39 8.32
N CYS A 98 -8.12 3.16 9.20
CA CYS A 98 -8.09 2.91 10.64
C CYS A 98 -8.62 1.51 10.99
N LYS A 99 -9.67 1.05 10.30
CA LYS A 99 -10.20 -0.31 10.48
C LYS A 99 -9.19 -1.38 10.04
N LEU A 100 -8.52 -1.20 8.91
CA LEU A 100 -7.49 -2.15 8.44
C LEU A 100 -6.30 -2.25 9.40
N VAL A 101 -5.86 -1.11 9.94
CA VAL A 101 -4.77 -1.07 10.93
C VAL A 101 -5.22 -1.67 12.28
N LYS A 102 -6.47 -1.44 12.71
CA LYS A 102 -7.01 -2.00 13.96
C LYS A 102 -7.31 -3.49 13.91
N ARG A 103 -7.69 -4.07 12.76
CA ARG A 103 -7.83 -5.53 12.59
C ARG A 103 -6.52 -6.30 12.82
N LYS A 104 -5.40 -5.58 12.91
CA LYS A 104 -4.04 -6.11 13.03
C LYS A 104 -3.42 -5.87 14.41
N GLY A 105 -4.07 -5.07 15.27
CA GLY A 105 -3.62 -4.79 16.64
C GLY A 105 -4.24 -5.75 17.64
#